data_AF-A0A8I2ZJJ3-F1
#
_entry.id   AF-A0A8I2ZJJ3-F1
#
_cell.length_a   1.000
_cell.length_b   1.000
_cell.length_c   1.000
_cell.angle_alpha   90.00
_cell.angle_beta   90.00
_cell.angle_gamma   90.00
#
_symmetry.space_group_name_H-M   'P 1'
#
loop_
_entity.id
_entity.type
_entity.pdbx_description
1 polymer ?
#
loop_
_entity_poly.entity_id
_entity_poly.type
_entity_poly.pdbx_seq_one_letter_code
_entity_poly.pdbx_strand_id
1 'polypeptide(L)'
;MRVAIAGSGDFARYLSEELVAGGFQVTVLTRSVKPHFENRPGVTQFVTDYSVASIVEGIQDSTVLISAILDYGATFVDVHLRLIDACKQSLACKRFIPAEYGGNLEKFPDQPGFYYRVHEPVRKALREQTELEWTLIAVGWFVD
;
A
#
# COMPACT_ATOMS: atom_id res chain seq x y z
N MET A 1 -3.57 -5.70 16.50
CA MET A 1 -4.14 -5.08 15.28
C MET A 1 -3.32 -5.57 14.08
N ARG A 2 -3.94 -5.87 12.93
CA ARG A 2 -3.18 -6.31 11.74
C ARG A 2 -3.12 -5.23 10.67
N VAL A 3 -1.96 -5.15 10.02
CA VAL A 3 -1.68 -4.23 8.92
C VAL A 3 -1.31 -5.06 7.69
N ALA A 4 -1.95 -4.79 6.57
CA ALA A 4 -1.55 -5.35 5.29
C ALA A 4 -0.58 -4.39 4.58
N ILE A 5 0.45 -4.94 3.94
CA ILE A 5 1.36 -4.20 3.07
C ILE A 5 1.25 -4.77 1.65
N ALA A 6 0.83 -3.96 0.68
CA ALA A 6 0.86 -4.33 -0.72
C ALA A 6 2.22 -4.02 -1.33
N GLY A 7 2.84 -5.01 -1.96
CA GLY A 7 4.20 -4.89 -2.50
C GLY A 7 5.25 -5.42 -1.53
N SER A 8 6.33 -5.98 -2.09
CA SER A 8 7.34 -6.76 -1.35
C SER A 8 8.78 -6.27 -1.56
N GLY A 9 8.95 -5.02 -2.00
CA GLY A 9 10.26 -4.38 -2.15
C GLY A 9 10.91 -3.99 -0.82
N ASP A 10 12.09 -3.36 -0.88
CA ASP A 10 12.89 -3.05 0.32
C ASP A 10 12.15 -2.15 1.31
N PHE A 11 11.35 -1.19 0.82
CA PHE A 11 10.54 -0.37 1.72
C PHE A 11 9.51 -1.18 2.53
N ALA A 12 8.91 -2.21 1.94
CA ALA A 12 8.03 -3.12 2.66
C ALA A 12 8.78 -3.93 3.74
N ARG A 13 10.06 -4.22 3.52
CA ARG A 13 10.92 -4.89 4.51
C ARG A 13 11.05 -4.01 5.76
N TYR A 14 11.47 -2.76 5.59
CA TYR A 14 11.60 -1.81 6.71
C TYR A 14 10.26 -1.56 7.42
N LEU A 15 9.18 -1.34 6.66
CA LEU A 15 7.85 -1.18 7.24
C LEU A 15 7.44 -2.39 8.08
N SER A 16 7.67 -3.62 7.58
CA SER A 16 7.30 -4.83 8.31
C SER A 16 8.05 -4.97 9.63
N GLU A 17 9.34 -4.59 9.66
CA GLU A 17 10.17 -4.66 10.86
C GLU A 17 9.67 -3.68 11.93
N GLU A 18 9.47 -2.41 11.55
CA GLU A 18 9.04 -1.36 12.47
C GLU A 18 7.60 -1.57 12.96
N LEU A 19 6.69 -2.05 12.10
CA LEU A 19 5.32 -2.37 12.50
C LEU A 19 5.28 -3.54 13.49
N VAL A 20 6.09 -4.59 13.27
CA VAL A 20 6.18 -5.70 14.23
C VAL A 20 6.78 -5.23 15.55
N ALA A 21 7.83 -4.41 15.53
CA ALA A 21 8.41 -3.80 16.72
C ALA A 21 7.38 -2.94 17.49
N GLY A 22 6.47 -2.28 16.76
CA GLY A 22 5.32 -1.56 17.30
C GLY A 22 4.17 -2.43 17.82
N GLY A 23 4.28 -3.77 17.74
CA GLY A 23 3.27 -4.72 18.24
C GLY A 23 2.16 -5.06 17.24
N PHE A 24 2.31 -4.71 15.97
CA PHE A 24 1.37 -5.09 14.91
C PHE A 24 1.69 -6.47 14.33
N GLN A 25 0.67 -7.15 13.81
CA GLN A 25 0.86 -8.31 12.94
C GLN A 25 0.79 -7.83 11.49
N VAL A 26 1.69 -8.29 10.64
CA VAL A 26 1.83 -7.80 9.27
C VAL A 26 1.54 -8.90 8.26
N THR A 27 0.67 -8.63 7.29
CA THR A 27 0.48 -9.49 6.11
C THR A 27 1.04 -8.78 4.88
N VAL A 28 2.05 -9.35 4.23
CA VAL A 28 2.64 -8.82 3.00
C VAL A 28 1.95 -9.46 1.78
N LEU A 29 1.24 -8.65 0.99
CA LEU A 29 0.68 -9.07 -0.29
C LEU A 29 1.77 -9.04 -1.35
N THR A 30 2.01 -10.17 -2.02
CA THR A 30 3.11 -10.34 -2.98
C THR A 30 2.70 -11.24 -4.14
N ARG A 31 3.31 -11.10 -5.32
CA ARG A 31 3.04 -12.00 -6.46
C ARG A 31 3.70 -13.37 -6.34
N SER A 32 4.70 -13.49 -5.46
CA SER A 32 5.38 -14.73 -5.15
C SER A 32 5.98 -14.69 -3.76
N VAL A 33 6.15 -15.85 -3.14
CA VAL A 33 6.84 -15.98 -1.85
C VAL A 33 8.24 -15.37 -1.96
N LYS A 34 8.57 -14.51 -1.00
CA LYS A 34 9.87 -13.85 -0.92
C LYS A 34 10.67 -14.44 0.26
N PRO A 35 11.87 -14.98 0.01
CA PRO A 35 12.70 -15.56 1.06
C PRO A 35 13.01 -14.61 2.20
N HIS A 36 13.18 -13.31 1.93
CA HIS A 36 13.51 -12.33 2.97
C HIS A 36 12.38 -12.08 3.97
N PHE A 37 11.14 -12.47 3.69
CA PHE A 37 10.03 -12.42 4.63
C PHE A 37 9.75 -13.77 5.31
N GLU A 38 10.43 -14.85 4.91
CA GLU A 38 10.26 -16.16 5.55
C GLU A 38 10.83 -16.17 6.96
N ASN A 39 10.19 -16.94 7.84
CA ASN A 39 10.61 -17.12 9.24
C ASN A 39 10.75 -15.82 10.06
N ARG A 40 10.09 -14.74 9.63
CA ARG A 40 10.01 -13.49 10.40
C ARG A 40 8.83 -13.52 11.36
N PRO A 41 9.04 -13.52 12.69
CA PRO A 41 7.95 -13.48 13.65
C PRO A 41 7.06 -12.26 13.41
N GLY A 42 5.74 -12.45 13.44
CA GLY A 42 4.76 -11.37 13.23
C GLY A 42 4.54 -10.95 11.77
N VAL A 43 5.26 -11.54 10.81
CA VAL A 43 5.07 -11.30 9.37
C VAL A 43 4.56 -12.57 8.69
N THR A 44 3.47 -12.44 7.94
CA THR A 44 2.97 -13.47 7.03
C THR A 44 2.99 -12.96 5.59
N GLN A 45 2.99 -13.88 4.64
CA GLN A 45 2.90 -13.55 3.22
C GLN A 45 1.58 -14.07 2.66
N PHE A 46 0.95 -13.28 1.81
CA PHE A 46 -0.21 -13.70 1.03
C PHE A 46 0.11 -13.53 -0.46
N VAL A 47 0.07 -14.64 -1.20
CA VAL A 47 0.35 -14.64 -2.63
C VAL A 47 -0.91 -14.18 -3.37
N THR A 48 -0.82 -13.06 -4.08
CA THR A 48 -1.94 -12.44 -4.78
C THR A 48 -1.60 -12.15 -6.25
N ASP A 49 -2.61 -12.27 -7.11
CA ASP A 49 -2.58 -11.80 -8.49
C ASP A 49 -2.98 -10.31 -8.62
N TYR A 50 -3.29 -9.64 -7.50
CA TYR A 50 -3.81 -8.28 -7.44
C TYR A 50 -5.13 -8.06 -8.18
N SER A 51 -5.95 -9.11 -8.34
CA SER A 51 -7.38 -8.96 -8.54
C SER A 51 -8.05 -8.45 -7.26
N VAL A 52 -9.16 -7.73 -7.38
CA VAL A 52 -9.87 -7.19 -6.21
C VAL A 52 -10.26 -8.30 -5.23
N ALA A 53 -10.77 -9.43 -5.73
CA ALA A 53 -11.14 -10.57 -4.89
C ALA A 53 -9.93 -11.15 -4.12
N SER A 54 -8.77 -11.33 -4.79
CA SER A 54 -7.57 -11.81 -4.13
C SER A 54 -7.03 -10.82 -3.10
N ILE A 55 -7.12 -9.51 -3.37
CA ILE A 55 -6.73 -8.48 -2.39
C ILE A 55 -7.66 -8.52 -1.18
N VAL A 56 -8.98 -8.62 -1.36
CA VAL A 56 -9.96 -8.72 -0.27
C VAL A 56 -9.65 -9.89 0.66
N GLU A 57 -9.34 -11.06 0.10
CA GLU A 57 -8.90 -12.24 0.86
C GLU A 57 -7.62 -11.96 1.64
N GLY A 58 -6.60 -11.37 0.99
CA GLY A 58 -5.33 -11.06 1.62
C GLY A 58 -5.41 -10.02 2.75
N ILE A 59 -6.42 -9.14 2.73
CA ILE A 59 -6.61 -8.09 3.74
C ILE A 59 -7.72 -8.40 4.75
N GLN A 60 -8.33 -9.59 4.72
CA GLN A 60 -9.57 -9.91 5.46
C GLN A 60 -9.54 -9.52 6.95
N ASP A 61 -8.41 -9.76 7.62
CA ASP A 61 -8.22 -9.47 9.05
C ASP A 61 -7.45 -8.16 9.34
N SER A 62 -7.15 -7.38 8.31
CA SER A 62 -6.37 -6.15 8.41
C SER A 62 -7.27 -4.94 8.55
N THR A 63 -6.91 -4.02 9.44
CA THR A 63 -7.64 -2.74 9.62
C THR A 63 -7.06 -1.62 8.76
N VAL A 64 -5.81 -1.77 8.36
CA VAL A 64 -5.07 -0.81 7.53
C VAL A 64 -4.41 -1.53 6.37
N LEU A 65 -4.46 -0.92 5.18
CA LEU A 65 -3.67 -1.33 4.02
C LEU A 65 -2.67 -0.23 3.66
N ILE A 66 -1.40 -0.58 3.57
CA ILE A 66 -0.31 0.30 3.16
C ILE A 66 0.20 -0.19 1.81
N SER A 67 0.25 0.66 0.80
CA SER A 67 0.89 0.33 -0.47
C SER A 67 2.36 0.73 -0.43
N ALA A 68 3.21 -0.23 -0.79
CA ALA A 68 4.64 -0.07 -1.09
C ALA A 68 4.93 -0.45 -2.55
N ILE A 69 3.91 -0.46 -3.41
CA ILE A 69 4.05 -0.73 -4.85
C ILE A 69 4.53 0.53 -5.55
N LEU A 70 5.68 0.45 -6.21
CA LEU A 70 6.19 1.50 -7.07
C LEU A 70 6.15 1.06 -8.53
N ASP A 71 5.55 1.90 -9.38
CA ASP A 71 5.51 1.78 -10.83
C ASP A 71 5.30 3.19 -11.41
N TYR A 72 5.81 3.47 -12.60
CA TYR A 72 5.71 4.79 -13.25
C TYR A 72 4.82 4.81 -14.49
N GLY A 73 4.03 3.77 -14.70
CA GLY A 73 3.10 3.59 -15.81
C GLY A 73 1.66 3.36 -15.36
N ALA A 74 0.82 2.94 -16.32
CA ALA A 74 -0.62 2.73 -16.07
C ALA A 74 -0.89 1.61 -15.05
N THR A 75 0.01 0.63 -14.94
CA THR A 75 -0.09 -0.45 -13.94
C THR A 75 -0.12 0.08 -12.51
N PHE A 76 0.56 1.21 -12.23
CA PHE A 76 0.46 1.89 -10.94
C PHE A 76 -0.98 2.30 -10.63
N VAL A 77 -1.65 2.95 -11.58
CA VAL A 77 -3.03 3.44 -11.41
C VAL A 77 -3.96 2.25 -11.20
N ASP A 78 -3.92 1.27 -12.10
CA ASP A 78 -4.84 0.13 -12.09
C ASP A 78 -4.76 -0.66 -10.78
N VAL A 79 -3.54 -0.94 -10.29
CA VAL A 79 -3.38 -1.71 -9.05
C VAL A 79 -3.85 -0.91 -7.84
N HIS A 80 -3.57 0.39 -7.78
CA HIS A 80 -4.00 1.22 -6.63
C HIS A 80 -5.51 1.41 -6.59
N LEU A 81 -6.18 1.54 -7.74
CA LEU A 81 -7.64 1.57 -7.78
C LEU A 81 -8.25 0.25 -7.28
N ARG A 82 -7.66 -0.90 -7.64
CA ARG A 82 -8.08 -2.21 -7.11
C ARG A 82 -7.85 -2.35 -5.60
N LEU A 83 -6.75 -1.80 -5.08
CA LEU A 83 -6.49 -1.77 -3.63
C LEU A 83 -7.55 -0.94 -2.90
N ILE A 84 -7.92 0.22 -3.44
CA ILE A 84 -9.00 1.06 -2.91
C ILE A 84 -10.32 0.31 -2.91
N ASP A 85 -10.69 -0.32 -4.04
CA ASP A 85 -11.94 -1.09 -4.16
C ASP A 85 -11.97 -2.27 -3.18
N ALA A 86 -10.85 -2.95 -2.98
CA ALA A 86 -10.75 -4.04 -2.00
C ALA A 86 -10.94 -3.55 -0.56
N CYS A 87 -10.34 -2.42 -0.18
CA CYS A 87 -10.58 -1.81 1.13
C CYS A 87 -12.06 -1.44 1.34
N LYS A 88 -12.71 -0.91 0.31
CA LYS A 88 -14.15 -0.60 0.36
C LYS A 88 -15.00 -1.85 0.59
N GLN A 89 -14.66 -2.96 -0.08
CA GLN A 89 -15.34 -4.24 0.08
C GLN A 89 -15.02 -4.95 1.40
N SER A 90 -13.83 -4.72 1.98
CA SER A 90 -13.46 -5.29 3.27
C SER A 90 -14.34 -4.74 4.40
N LEU A 91 -14.75 -5.60 5.33
CA LEU A 91 -15.49 -5.17 6.53
C LEU A 91 -14.58 -4.47 7.56
N ALA A 92 -13.29 -4.79 7.58
CA ALA A 92 -12.35 -4.30 8.60
C ALA A 92 -11.36 -3.26 8.07
N CYS A 93 -10.93 -3.38 6.81
CA CYS A 93 -9.85 -2.56 6.25
C CYS A 93 -10.37 -1.19 5.76
N LYS A 94 -10.51 -0.24 6.69
CA LYS A 94 -11.10 1.08 6.43
C LYS A 94 -10.10 2.24 6.41
N ARG A 95 -8.80 1.94 6.48
CA ARG A 95 -7.73 2.93 6.34
C ARG A 95 -6.75 2.53 5.24
N PHE A 96 -6.45 3.44 4.32
CA PHE A 96 -5.54 3.21 3.21
C PHE A 96 -4.41 4.25 3.15
N ILE A 97 -3.17 3.78 2.97
CA ILE A 97 -1.99 4.63 2.76
C ILE A 97 -1.41 4.27 1.38
N PRO A 98 -1.62 5.10 0.33
CA PRO A 98 -1.06 4.85 -0.99
C PRO A 98 0.46 5.03 -1.03
N ALA A 99 1.09 4.54 -2.10
CA ALA A 99 2.54 4.58 -2.29
C ALA A 99 3.05 5.97 -2.72
N GLU A 100 2.87 7.00 -1.89
CA GLU A 100 3.12 8.41 -2.22
C GLU A 100 4.51 8.95 -1.84
N TYR A 101 5.39 8.12 -1.27
CA TYR A 101 6.65 8.46 -0.59
C TYR A 101 7.65 9.30 -1.41
N GLY A 102 7.30 10.55 -1.69
CA GLY A 102 7.97 11.44 -2.62
C GLY A 102 7.94 12.87 -2.13
N GLY A 103 7.80 13.82 -3.06
CA GLY A 103 7.93 15.25 -2.79
C GLY A 103 6.81 15.86 -1.93
N ASN A 104 6.96 17.14 -1.57
CA ASN A 104 5.96 17.87 -0.81
C ASN A 104 4.68 18.07 -1.64
N LEU A 105 3.67 17.23 -1.39
CA LEU A 105 2.40 17.23 -2.13
C LEU A 105 1.51 18.43 -1.81
N GLU A 106 1.70 19.10 -0.67
CA GLU A 106 0.92 20.29 -0.33
C GLU A 106 1.36 21.50 -1.14
N LYS A 107 2.68 21.66 -1.33
CA LYS A 107 3.26 22.81 -2.04
C LYS A 107 3.45 22.55 -3.53
N PHE A 108 3.74 21.31 -3.91
CA PHE A 108 4.09 20.92 -5.27
C PHE A 108 3.35 19.63 -5.69
N PRO A 109 2.00 19.63 -5.69
CA PRO A 109 1.20 18.43 -5.94
C PRO A 109 1.43 17.81 -7.33
N ASP A 110 1.84 18.63 -8.29
CA ASP A 110 2.04 18.28 -9.70
C ASP A 110 3.49 17.91 -10.05
N GLN A 111 4.40 17.94 -9.07
CA GLN A 111 5.83 17.70 -9.30
C GLN A 111 6.34 16.44 -8.60
N PRO A 112 7.26 15.70 -9.23
CA PRO A 112 7.67 15.84 -10.63
C PRO A 112 6.57 15.34 -11.59
N GLY A 113 6.51 15.89 -12.80
CA GLY A 113 5.38 15.63 -13.72
C GLY A 113 5.14 14.16 -14.08
N PHE A 114 6.18 13.31 -14.13
CA PHE A 114 6.00 11.87 -14.36
C PHE A 114 5.29 11.17 -13.19
N TYR A 115 5.55 11.64 -11.96
CA TYR A 115 4.95 11.13 -10.74
C TYR A 115 3.48 11.58 -10.67
N TYR A 116 3.21 12.87 -10.89
CA TYR A 116 1.85 13.38 -10.92
C TYR A 116 0.93 12.61 -11.86
N ARG A 117 1.39 12.28 -13.08
CA ARG A 117 0.58 11.58 -14.10
C ARG A 117 -0.03 10.26 -13.61
N VAL A 118 0.70 9.48 -12.80
CA VAL A 118 0.23 8.17 -12.34
C VAL A 118 -0.32 8.21 -10.91
N HIS A 119 0.07 9.20 -10.11
CA HIS A 119 -0.42 9.33 -8.73
C HIS A 119 -1.73 10.12 -8.63
N GLU A 120 -1.92 11.17 -9.44
CA GLU A 120 -3.11 12.01 -9.35
C GLU A 120 -4.44 11.24 -9.55
N PRO A 121 -4.57 10.26 -10.47
CA PRO A 121 -5.78 9.44 -10.55
C PRO A 121 -6.11 8.73 -9.23
N VAL A 122 -5.09 8.23 -8.52
CA VAL A 122 -5.25 7.55 -7.22
C VAL A 122 -5.65 8.55 -6.14
N ARG A 123 -4.99 9.71 -6.07
CA ARG A 123 -5.32 10.77 -5.12
C ARG A 123 -6.74 11.31 -5.35
N LYS A 124 -7.15 11.46 -6.60
CA LYS A 124 -8.51 11.87 -6.98
C LYS A 124 -9.53 10.84 -6.48
N ALA A 125 -9.31 9.55 -6.74
CA ALA A 125 -10.20 8.48 -6.26
C ALA A 125 -10.33 8.49 -4.73
N LEU A 126 -9.26 8.79 -3.99
CA LEU A 126 -9.28 8.91 -2.53
C LEU A 126 -10.03 10.15 -2.04
N ARG A 127 -9.90 11.29 -2.72
CA ARG A 127 -10.60 12.54 -2.39
C ARG A 127 -12.10 12.48 -2.68
N GLU A 128 -12.52 11.74 -3.71
CA GLU A 128 -13.92 11.68 -4.17
C GLU A 128 -14.77 10.67 -3.40
N GLN A 129 -14.16 9.86 -2.53
CA GLN A 129 -14.84 8.85 -1.71
C GLN A 129 -14.85 9.25 -0.22
N THR A 130 -15.76 8.66 0.56
CA THR A 130 -15.93 8.91 2.01
C THR A 130 -15.90 7.64 2.87
N GLU A 131 -15.69 6.48 2.26
CA GLU A 131 -15.74 5.16 2.90
C GLU A 131 -14.44 4.79 3.62
N LEU A 132 -13.32 5.34 3.15
CA LEU A 132 -11.97 5.07 3.64
C LEU A 132 -11.35 6.33 4.23
N GLU A 133 -10.73 6.18 5.39
CA GLU A 133 -9.71 7.10 5.85
C GLU A 133 -8.43 6.91 5.02
N TRP A 134 -7.74 8.01 4.70
CA TRP A 134 -6.48 7.92 3.95
C TRP A 134 -5.45 8.93 4.43
N THR A 135 -4.18 8.65 4.12
CA THR A 135 -3.05 9.51 4.45
C THR A 135 -2.01 9.43 3.35
N LEU A 136 -1.61 10.57 2.79
CA LEU A 136 -0.50 10.65 1.85
C LEU A 136 0.77 10.97 2.64
N ILE A 137 1.82 10.18 2.47
CA ILE A 137 3.08 10.33 3.20
C ILE A 137 4.13 10.90 2.26
N ALA A 138 4.60 12.12 2.55
CA ALA A 138 5.62 12.82 1.78
C ALA A 138 6.94 12.87 2.58
N VAL A 139 7.78 11.85 2.42
CA VAL A 139 9.07 11.70 3.14
C VAL A 139 10.29 11.96 2.26
N GLY A 140 10.09 12.35 1.00
CA GLY A 140 11.15 12.40 0.00
C GLY A 140 11.53 11.02 -0.52
N TRP A 141 12.57 10.97 -1.35
CA TRP A 141 13.06 9.74 -1.94
C TRP A 141 13.89 8.94 -0.93
N PHE A 142 13.63 7.64 -0.82
CA PHE A 142 14.50 6.72 -0.08
C PHE A 142 15.86 6.61 -0.78
N VAL A 143 16.92 6.51 0.02
CA VAL A 143 18.32 6.56 -0.44
C VAL A 143 18.92 5.16 -0.65
N ASP A 144 18.20 4.12 -0.24
CA ASP A 144 18.57 2.70 -0.37
C ASP A 144 18.00 2.08 -1.65
#